data_AF-A0A2W4X8A3-F1
#
_entry.id   AF-A0A2W4X8A3-F1
#
_cell.length_a   1.000
_cell.length_b   1.000
_cell.length_c   1.000
_cell.angle_alpha   90.00
_cell.angle_beta   90.00
_cell.angle_gamma   90.00
#
_symmetry.space_group_name_H-M   'P 1'
#
loop_
_entity.id
_entity.type
_entity.pdbx_description
1 polymer ?
#
loop_
_entity_poly.entity_id
_entity_poly.type
_entity_poly.pdbx_seq_one_letter_code
_entity_poly.pdbx_strand_id
1 'polypeptide(L)'
;MRKSWTSDEPFDLRKCFAVELRDLNDIYAQIRIKDPHEYERVIASQLSDLVRDKRVYARAIARHVSGDRGDTLVVVFDNVDKRDRDQQLKIFELAQWFRAETRALIILALRNETYERHKHEPPLDAFLNSVHFYIAAPRFVNVVKKRLDLAVAHLRNSVGDKLSYDVPGLGPVEYPATRLGEFIKALHYDLFQPKRPVAQVLEALSGRNVRYSLEMFTRIMQSGHLDERALTSTFLGAGNYSIGEHTALRVLMRTDYRFFEDNHGFVTNIFDFRTTQFAPNFVRAEIIFRLVSLRKVQGAHGLEGFVYVSDLLKDLEEIGFEREATILEINYLLQRGLLESEELNGEPVTDTGAVKVHASGWVHFSILASRIEYVTSCAMVTQITDADFAQRTGLTWAGARHKGHLAINKAMQIAAGFNDHLAKEYERACDHPQFDEKAIGSRVLLERVANAIKLEQRRQERRRLKKRREGN
;
A
#
# COMPACT_ATOMS: atom_id res chain seq x y z
N MET A 1 15.73 35.47 28.09
CA MET A 1 14.69 36.02 27.19
C MET A 1 15.15 35.85 25.75
N ARG A 2 14.65 34.83 25.03
CA ARG A 2 14.87 34.72 23.58
C ARG A 2 13.88 35.66 22.92
N LYS A 3 14.36 36.74 22.28
CA LYS A 3 13.51 37.57 21.40
C LYS A 3 13.04 36.68 20.26
N SER A 4 11.74 36.39 20.21
CA SER A 4 11.11 35.86 19.00
C SER A 4 11.06 37.00 17.99
N TRP A 5 11.89 36.91 16.95
CA TRP A 5 11.88 37.86 15.86
C TRP A 5 10.83 37.44 14.83
N THR A 6 9.92 38.36 14.53
CA THR A 6 8.99 38.28 13.40
C THR A 6 9.76 38.54 12.09
N SER A 7 9.24 38.03 10.97
CA SER A 7 9.81 38.03 9.61
C SER A 7 10.09 39.41 8.98
N ASP A 8 10.00 40.49 9.75
CA ASP A 8 9.93 41.87 9.24
C ASP A 8 11.22 42.69 9.44
N GLU A 9 12.26 42.12 10.06
CA GLU A 9 13.59 42.76 10.03
C GLU A 9 14.25 42.53 8.66
N PRO A 10 14.68 43.58 7.94
CA PRO A 10 15.38 43.44 6.67
C PRO A 10 16.61 42.57 6.85
N PHE A 11 16.77 41.56 5.99
CA PHE A 11 17.96 40.71 5.98
C PHE A 11 19.19 41.59 5.68
N ASP A 12 19.98 41.87 6.72
CA ASP A 12 21.14 42.76 6.62
C ASP A 12 22.26 42.08 5.83
N LEU A 13 22.32 42.39 4.53
CA LEU A 13 23.32 41.85 3.61
C LEU A 13 24.75 42.23 4.02
N ARG A 14 24.97 43.37 4.69
CA ARG A 14 26.31 43.77 5.16
C ARG A 14 26.81 42.84 6.24
N LYS A 15 25.92 42.44 7.16
CA LYS A 15 26.25 41.41 8.17
C LYS A 15 26.46 40.05 7.53
N CYS A 16 25.60 39.69 6.57
CA CYS A 16 25.71 38.41 5.87
C CYS A 16 27.06 38.25 5.14
N PHE A 17 27.52 39.30 4.47
CA PHE A 17 28.78 39.33 3.73
C PHE A 17 29.94 39.97 4.51
N ALA A 18 29.87 40.00 5.85
CA ALA A 18 30.86 40.70 6.67
C ALA A 18 32.28 40.16 6.49
N VAL A 19 32.44 38.89 6.12
CA VAL A 19 33.75 38.30 5.81
C VAL A 19 34.26 38.78 4.45
N GLU A 20 33.41 38.73 3.43
CA GLU A 20 33.75 39.15 2.05
C GLU A 20 34.07 40.64 1.97
N LEU A 21 33.38 41.45 2.78
CA LEU A 21 33.63 42.88 2.88
C LEU A 21 34.88 43.22 3.70
N ARG A 22 35.28 42.34 4.64
CA ARG A 22 36.46 42.54 5.49
C ARG A 22 37.77 42.41 4.71
N ASP A 23 37.80 41.58 3.67
CA ASP A 23 39.00 41.39 2.84
C ASP A 23 39.39 42.64 2.03
N LEU A 24 38.48 43.63 1.93
CA LEU A 24 38.65 44.88 1.20
C LEU A 24 38.64 46.13 2.12
N ASN A 25 38.75 45.92 3.43
CA ASN A 25 38.54 46.96 4.44
C ASN A 25 39.45 48.18 4.26
N ASP A 26 40.71 47.97 3.88
CA ASP A 26 41.69 49.06 3.78
C ASP A 26 41.38 50.01 2.61
N ILE A 27 40.88 49.48 1.49
CA ILE A 27 40.45 50.26 0.32
C ILE A 27 39.17 51.03 0.65
N TYR A 28 38.21 50.34 1.26
CA TYR A 28 36.92 50.93 1.61
C TYR A 28 37.01 51.97 2.73
N ALA A 29 37.96 51.82 3.66
CA ALA A 29 38.22 52.81 4.70
C ALA A 29 38.72 54.14 4.12
N GLN A 30 39.58 54.11 3.09
CA GLN A 30 40.07 55.32 2.44
C GLN A 30 38.97 56.06 1.66
N ILE A 31 38.10 55.32 0.95
CA ILE A 31 36.97 55.89 0.21
C ILE A 31 35.98 56.52 1.19
N ARG A 32 35.67 55.84 2.30
CA ARG A 32 34.76 56.35 3.33
C ARG A 32 35.23 57.66 3.97
N ILE A 33 36.54 57.84 4.14
CA ILE A 33 37.12 59.07 4.70
C ILE A 33 37.04 60.23 3.68
N LYS A 34 37.22 59.94 2.38
CA LYS A 34 37.21 60.96 1.32
C LYS A 34 35.80 61.35 0.86
N ASP A 35 34.92 60.37 0.63
CA ASP A 35 33.54 60.59 0.19
C ASP A 35 32.62 59.47 0.75
N PRO A 36 31.81 59.79 1.78
CA PRO A 36 30.84 58.85 2.34
C PRO A 36 29.75 58.40 1.37
N HIS A 37 29.37 59.23 0.39
CA HIS A 37 28.29 58.94 -0.55
C HIS A 37 28.77 57.99 -1.67
N GLU A 38 30.02 58.15 -2.10
CA GLU A 38 30.70 57.22 -3.01
C GLU A 38 30.91 55.86 -2.35
N TYR A 39 31.32 55.83 -1.08
CA TYR A 39 31.44 54.59 -0.30
C TYR A 39 30.16 53.76 -0.31
N GLU A 40 29.01 54.39 -0.01
CA GLU A 40 27.72 53.72 0.02
C GLU A 40 27.31 53.15 -1.35
N ARG A 41 27.64 53.85 -2.45
CA ARG A 41 27.41 53.37 -3.83
C ARG A 41 28.28 52.16 -4.17
N VAL A 42 29.56 52.20 -3.82
CA VAL A 42 30.50 51.11 -4.08
C VAL A 42 30.11 49.85 -3.30
N ILE A 43 29.77 50.00 -2.02
CA ILE A 43 29.29 48.89 -1.19
C ILE A 43 27.99 48.30 -1.74
N ALA A 44 27.03 49.13 -2.17
CA ALA A 44 25.78 48.64 -2.76
C ALA A 44 26.04 47.85 -4.06
N SER A 45 26.95 48.32 -4.91
CA SER A 45 27.37 47.59 -6.13
C SER A 45 28.01 46.25 -5.78
N GLN A 46 28.95 46.24 -4.82
CA GLN A 46 29.65 45.02 -4.40
C GLN A 46 28.69 43.99 -3.81
N LEU A 47 27.75 44.42 -2.95
CA LEU A 47 26.73 43.56 -2.40
C LEU A 47 25.85 42.96 -3.51
N SER A 48 25.49 43.75 -4.54
CA SER A 48 24.76 43.24 -5.70
C SER A 48 25.52 42.14 -6.43
N ASP A 49 26.83 42.30 -6.62
CA ASP A 49 27.66 41.29 -7.28
C ASP A 49 27.83 40.01 -6.43
N LEU A 50 28.01 40.16 -5.11
CA LEU A 50 28.09 39.04 -4.17
C LEU A 50 26.78 38.24 -4.09
N VAL A 51 25.62 38.91 -4.24
CA VAL A 51 24.31 38.24 -4.30
C VAL A 51 24.12 37.48 -5.61
N ARG A 52 24.71 37.95 -6.72
CA ARG A 52 24.62 37.27 -8.02
C ARG A 52 25.36 35.94 -8.03
N ASP A 53 26.48 35.82 -7.30
CA ASP A 53 27.14 34.54 -7.08
C ASP A 53 26.36 33.71 -6.04
N LYS A 54 25.51 32.81 -6.53
CA LYS A 54 24.67 31.95 -5.69
C LYS A 54 25.45 31.10 -4.69
N ARG A 55 26.68 30.68 -5.03
CA ARG A 55 27.51 29.84 -4.16
C ARG A 55 28.09 30.67 -3.01
N VAL A 56 28.64 31.83 -3.32
CA VAL A 56 29.13 32.79 -2.32
C VAL A 56 27.99 33.24 -1.43
N TYR A 57 26.83 33.54 -2.00
CA TYR A 57 25.66 33.95 -1.25
C TYR A 57 25.16 32.86 -0.29
N ALA A 58 25.04 31.60 -0.74
CA ALA A 58 24.64 30.49 0.12
C ALA A 58 25.61 30.28 1.30
N ARG A 59 26.92 30.41 1.07
CA ARG A 59 27.95 30.35 2.12
C ARG A 59 27.88 31.50 3.10
N ALA A 60 27.64 32.71 2.61
CA ALA A 60 27.48 33.90 3.43
C ALA A 60 26.27 33.75 4.35
N ILE A 61 25.12 33.32 3.81
CA ILE A 61 23.92 33.02 4.59
C ILE A 61 24.22 31.95 5.64
N ALA A 62 24.83 30.83 5.25
CA ALA A 62 25.12 29.74 6.17
C ALA A 62 26.04 30.16 7.32
N ARG A 63 27.12 30.90 7.03
CA ARG A 63 28.02 31.42 8.07
C ARG A 63 27.33 32.45 8.96
N HIS A 64 26.51 33.33 8.41
CA HIS A 64 25.79 34.32 9.21
C HIS A 64 24.78 33.66 10.16
N VAL A 65 24.02 32.68 9.66
CA VAL A 65 23.06 31.92 10.46
C VAL A 65 23.76 31.11 11.54
N SER A 66 24.79 30.33 11.19
CA SER A 66 25.44 29.42 12.14
C SER A 66 26.55 30.03 12.98
N GLY A 67 27.13 31.14 12.57
CA GLY A 67 28.11 31.90 13.32
C GLY A 67 27.47 33.03 14.10
N ASP A 68 27.15 34.13 13.41
CA ASP A 68 26.73 35.39 14.05
C ASP A 68 25.41 35.28 14.82
N ARG A 69 24.43 34.52 14.28
CA ARG A 69 23.15 34.29 14.96
C ARG A 69 23.20 33.13 15.96
N GLY A 70 24.18 32.25 15.83
CA GLY A 70 24.29 31.03 16.65
C GLY A 70 23.16 30.02 16.40
N ASP A 71 22.44 30.14 15.27
CA ASP A 71 21.35 29.24 14.88
C ASP A 71 21.89 28.05 14.07
N THR A 72 21.38 26.84 14.31
CA THR A 72 21.78 25.68 13.50
C THR A 72 21.08 25.71 12.14
N LEU A 73 21.85 25.79 11.05
CA LEU A 73 21.32 25.59 9.71
C LEU A 73 20.99 24.10 9.49
N VAL A 74 19.71 23.79 9.33
CA VAL A 74 19.23 22.44 9.02
C VAL A 74 18.71 22.40 7.60
N VAL A 75 19.22 21.49 6.77
CA VAL A 75 18.77 21.27 5.39
C VAL A 75 18.21 19.87 5.26
N VAL A 76 16.96 19.78 4.82
CA VAL A 76 16.25 18.51 4.64
C VAL A 76 16.09 18.23 3.17
N PHE A 77 16.70 17.14 2.70
CA PHE A 77 16.48 16.59 1.37
C PHE A 77 15.35 15.56 1.46
N ASP A 78 14.13 16.04 1.26
CA ASP A 78 12.91 15.22 1.31
C ASP A 78 12.63 14.51 -0.03
N ASN A 79 11.92 13.38 0.03
CA ASN A 79 11.50 12.58 -1.12
C ASN A 79 12.64 12.07 -2.03
N VAL A 80 13.87 11.99 -1.53
CA VAL A 80 15.00 11.44 -2.30
C VAL A 80 14.75 9.96 -2.58
N ASP A 81 14.15 9.25 -1.63
CA ASP A 81 13.62 7.90 -1.76
C ASP A 81 12.64 7.69 -2.94
N LYS A 82 12.07 8.74 -3.55
CA LYS A 82 11.20 8.62 -4.73
C LYS A 82 11.94 8.68 -6.06
N ARG A 83 13.23 8.96 -6.05
CA ARG A 83 14.08 9.09 -7.24
C ARG A 83 14.68 7.75 -7.63
N ASP A 84 15.15 7.65 -8.88
CA ASP A 84 15.92 6.47 -9.30
C ASP A 84 17.24 6.37 -8.52
N ARG A 85 17.88 5.21 -8.59
CA ARG A 85 19.12 4.93 -7.87
C ARG A 85 20.19 5.99 -8.13
N ASP A 86 20.44 6.32 -9.40
CA ASP A 86 21.55 7.18 -9.79
C ASP A 86 21.31 8.63 -9.34
N GLN A 87 20.05 9.08 -9.38
CA GLN A 87 19.63 10.36 -8.81
C GLN A 87 19.77 10.38 -7.29
N GLN A 88 19.43 9.29 -6.58
CA GLN A 88 19.62 9.20 -5.13
C GLN A 88 21.09 9.36 -4.74
N LEU A 89 22.00 8.68 -5.45
CA LEU A 89 23.45 8.78 -5.21
C LEU A 89 23.97 10.19 -5.50
N LYS A 90 23.54 10.83 -6.60
CA LYS A 90 23.90 12.22 -6.91
C LYS A 90 23.40 13.22 -5.86
N ILE A 91 22.18 13.04 -5.36
CA ILE A 91 21.65 13.89 -4.29
C ILE A 91 22.44 13.69 -3.00
N PHE A 92 22.89 12.46 -2.72
CA PHE A 92 23.78 12.19 -1.61
C PHE A 92 25.11 12.95 -1.76
N GLU A 93 25.76 12.88 -2.93
CA GLU A 93 27.00 13.65 -3.21
C GLU A 93 26.79 15.15 -3.06
N LEU A 94 25.70 15.67 -3.62
CA LEU A 94 25.34 17.09 -3.52
C LEU A 94 25.15 17.51 -2.06
N ALA A 95 24.49 16.66 -1.27
CA ALA A 95 24.31 16.90 0.15
C ALA A 95 25.67 16.96 0.86
N GLN A 96 26.61 16.05 0.58
CA GLN A 96 27.95 16.11 1.18
C GLN A 96 28.71 17.37 0.80
N TRP A 97 28.71 17.71 -0.48
CA TRP A 97 29.32 18.93 -0.97
C TRP A 97 28.73 20.16 -0.25
N PHE A 98 27.42 20.22 -0.11
CA PHE A 98 26.74 21.32 0.56
C PHE A 98 27.09 21.39 2.05
N ARG A 99 27.14 20.24 2.74
CA ARG A 99 27.56 20.16 4.15
C ARG A 99 28.98 20.66 4.35
N ALA A 100 29.91 20.24 3.49
CA ALA A 100 31.30 20.67 3.57
C ALA A 100 31.42 22.19 3.40
N GLU A 101 30.62 22.76 2.49
CA GLU A 101 30.66 24.19 2.17
C GLU A 101 29.98 25.08 3.23
N THR A 102 28.94 24.57 3.91
CA THR A 102 28.06 25.37 4.78
C THR A 102 28.10 24.99 6.26
N ARG A 103 28.66 23.82 6.59
CA ARG A 103 28.59 23.18 7.92
C ARG A 103 27.16 22.95 8.42
N ALA A 104 26.18 22.93 7.52
CA ALA A 104 24.79 22.63 7.85
C ALA A 104 24.62 21.20 8.41
N LEU A 105 23.64 21.04 9.29
CA LEU A 105 23.09 19.73 9.61
C LEU A 105 22.22 19.27 8.45
N ILE A 106 22.57 18.15 7.82
CA ILE A 106 21.81 17.59 6.71
C ILE A 106 20.98 16.41 7.18
N ILE A 107 19.71 16.41 6.82
CA ILE A 107 18.80 15.28 6.95
C ILE A 107 18.47 14.80 5.53
N LEU A 108 18.76 13.54 5.25
CA LEU A 108 18.50 12.92 3.96
C LEU A 108 17.62 11.68 4.16
N ALA A 109 16.50 11.63 3.46
CA ALA A 109 15.62 10.46 3.47
C ALA A 109 15.98 9.50 2.33
N LEU A 110 16.52 8.33 2.64
CA LEU A 110 16.84 7.29 1.65
C LEU A 110 15.94 6.07 1.84
N ARG A 111 15.70 5.33 0.74
CA ARG A 111 15.10 3.99 0.85
C ARG A 111 16.04 3.06 1.59
N ASN A 112 15.49 2.21 2.45
CA ASN A 112 16.25 1.23 3.21
C ASN A 112 17.07 0.33 2.28
N GLU A 113 16.49 -0.07 1.16
CA GLU A 113 17.09 -1.02 0.22
C GLU A 113 18.22 -0.39 -0.59
N THR A 114 18.05 0.88 -0.99
CA THR A 114 19.12 1.64 -1.63
C THR A 114 20.29 1.83 -0.67
N TYR A 115 20.01 2.14 0.59
CA TYR A 115 21.04 2.27 1.63
C TYR A 115 21.76 0.94 1.89
N GLU A 116 21.03 -0.14 2.20
CA GLU A 116 21.64 -1.43 2.55
C GLU A 116 22.49 -2.02 1.43
N ARG A 117 22.08 -1.84 0.17
CA ARG A 117 22.82 -2.35 -1.00
C ARG A 117 24.12 -1.60 -1.25
N HIS A 118 24.14 -0.28 -1.05
CA HIS A 118 25.27 0.57 -1.45
C HIS A 118 26.04 1.15 -0.27
N LYS A 119 25.72 0.79 0.99
CA LYS A 119 26.44 1.26 2.19
C LYS A 119 27.94 0.95 2.19
N HIS A 120 28.39 0.05 1.32
CA HIS A 120 29.80 -0.33 1.15
C HIS A 120 30.40 0.18 -0.16
N GLU A 121 29.67 1.01 -0.91
CA GLU A 121 30.12 1.58 -2.18
C GLU A 121 30.15 3.13 -2.09
N PRO A 122 31.05 3.81 -2.82
CA PRO A 122 31.00 5.25 -2.97
C PRO A 122 29.68 5.71 -3.57
N PRO A 123 29.09 6.82 -3.09
CA PRO A 123 29.59 7.77 -2.09
C PRO A 123 29.24 7.43 -0.62
N LEU A 124 28.54 6.32 -0.35
CA LEU A 124 27.96 5.99 0.96
C LEU A 124 28.97 5.34 1.93
N ASP A 125 29.99 4.65 1.41
CA ASP A 125 31.05 3.97 2.17
C ASP A 125 32.00 4.90 2.94
N ALA A 126 32.14 6.15 2.48
CA ALA A 126 33.05 7.16 3.04
C ALA A 126 32.64 7.67 4.44
N PHE A 127 31.61 7.08 5.04
CA PHE A 127 30.97 7.56 6.25
C PHE A 127 31.29 6.74 7.50
N LEU A 128 32.29 7.19 8.25
CA LEU A 128 32.52 6.75 9.64
C LEU A 128 31.69 7.55 10.68
N ASN A 129 31.11 8.71 10.30
CA ASN A 129 30.56 9.70 11.25
C ASN A 129 29.09 10.15 10.98
N SER A 130 28.29 9.40 10.24
CA SER A 130 26.85 9.67 10.07
C SER A 130 26.04 8.93 11.11
N VAL A 131 25.02 9.58 11.63
CA VAL A 131 24.01 8.91 12.45
C VAL A 131 22.91 8.41 11.54
N HIS A 132 22.77 7.09 11.45
CA HIS A 132 21.71 6.45 10.67
C HIS A 132 20.50 6.19 11.56
N PHE A 133 19.34 6.71 11.17
CA PHE A 133 18.07 6.44 11.84
C PHE A 133 17.21 5.55 10.95
N TYR A 134 17.00 4.31 11.39
CA TYR A 134 16.10 3.38 10.71
C TYR A 134 14.67 3.57 11.23
N ILE A 135 13.75 3.94 10.33
CA ILE A 135 12.32 4.03 10.62
C ILE A 135 11.65 2.76 10.11
N ALA A 136 11.48 1.79 11.01
CA ALA A 136 10.73 0.58 10.69
C ALA A 136 9.25 0.92 10.42
N ALA A 137 8.64 0.21 9.47
CA ALA A 137 7.20 0.31 9.25
C ALA A 137 6.45 -0.04 10.55
N PRO A 138 5.62 0.86 11.10
CA PRO A 138 4.86 0.59 12.31
C PRO A 138 3.79 -0.46 12.05
N ARG A 139 3.36 -1.16 13.09
CA ARG A 139 2.20 -2.05 12.99
C ARG A 139 0.98 -1.24 12.56
N PHE A 140 0.35 -1.70 11.49
CA PHE A 140 -0.81 -1.08 10.85
C PHE A 140 -1.92 -0.73 11.85
N VAL A 141 -2.35 -1.68 12.70
CA VAL A 141 -3.43 -1.49 13.68
C VAL A 141 -3.17 -0.25 14.55
N ASN A 142 -1.90 0.00 14.90
CA ASN A 142 -1.50 1.15 15.71
C ASN A 142 -1.59 2.46 14.93
N VAL A 143 -1.26 2.47 13.64
CA VAL A 143 -1.33 3.68 12.83
C VAL A 143 -2.77 4.10 12.58
N VAL A 144 -3.65 3.15 12.21
CA VAL A 144 -5.07 3.48 12.02
C VAL A 144 -5.63 4.04 13.32
N LYS A 145 -5.37 3.38 14.46
CA LYS A 145 -5.80 3.88 15.77
C LYS A 145 -5.35 5.32 16.02
N LYS A 146 -4.04 5.61 15.85
CA LYS A 146 -3.51 6.97 16.07
C LYS A 146 -4.14 8.00 15.12
N ARG A 147 -4.33 7.66 13.84
CA ARG A 147 -4.98 8.57 12.88
C ARG A 147 -6.45 8.77 13.21
N LEU A 148 -7.13 7.74 13.69
CA LEU A 148 -8.48 7.83 14.21
C LEU A 148 -8.57 8.80 15.37
N ASP A 149 -7.66 8.67 16.34
CA ASP A 149 -7.62 9.53 17.52
C ASP A 149 -7.39 11.00 17.11
N LEU A 150 -6.52 11.24 16.12
CA LEU A 150 -6.33 12.57 15.53
C LEU A 150 -7.58 13.09 14.82
N ALA A 151 -8.25 12.26 14.01
CA ALA A 151 -9.49 12.64 13.33
C ALA A 151 -10.60 12.96 14.33
N VAL A 152 -10.75 12.15 15.39
CA VAL A 152 -11.72 12.39 16.46
C VAL A 152 -11.39 13.66 17.24
N ALA A 153 -10.12 13.91 17.55
CA ALA A 153 -9.69 15.15 18.20
C ALA A 153 -9.97 16.38 17.31
N HIS A 154 -9.72 16.27 16.01
CA HIS A 154 -10.01 17.33 15.05
C HIS A 154 -11.51 17.60 14.92
N LEU A 155 -12.34 16.56 14.84
CA LEU A 155 -13.80 16.68 14.81
C LEU A 155 -14.35 17.41 16.04
N ARG A 156 -13.82 17.11 17.23
CA ARG A 156 -14.19 17.80 18.48
C ARG A 156 -13.90 19.30 18.47
N ASN A 157 -12.86 19.72 17.75
CA ASN A 157 -12.43 21.11 17.70
C ASN A 157 -13.03 21.91 16.53
N SER A 158 -13.56 21.23 15.51
CA SER A 158 -13.91 21.84 14.21
C SER A 158 -15.41 21.76 13.87
N VAL A 159 -16.17 20.96 14.61
CA VAL A 159 -17.61 20.74 14.38
C VAL A 159 -18.39 21.28 15.59
N GLY A 160 -19.56 21.87 15.36
CA GLY A 160 -20.48 22.22 16.44
C GLY A 160 -20.95 20.99 17.24
N ASP A 161 -21.65 21.21 18.35
CA ASP A 161 -22.04 20.13 19.27
C ASP A 161 -22.90 19.02 18.62
N LYS A 162 -23.58 19.35 17.52
CA LYS A 162 -24.49 18.46 16.79
C LYS A 162 -24.14 18.38 15.31
N LEU A 163 -24.37 17.21 14.75
CA LEU A 163 -24.30 16.87 13.33
C LEU A 163 -25.67 16.39 12.86
N SER A 164 -25.96 16.56 11.56
CA SER A 164 -27.18 16.05 10.94
C SER A 164 -26.90 15.42 9.57
N TYR A 165 -27.69 14.41 9.21
CA TYR A 165 -27.69 13.77 7.90
C TYR A 165 -29.07 13.22 7.57
N ASP A 166 -29.40 13.14 6.29
CA ASP A 166 -30.67 12.59 5.82
C ASP A 166 -30.59 11.09 5.59
N VAL A 167 -31.53 10.35 6.17
CA VAL A 167 -31.66 8.90 5.98
C VAL A 167 -32.87 8.60 5.10
N PRO A 168 -32.72 7.86 3.99
CA PRO A 168 -33.83 7.52 3.10
C PRO A 168 -35.01 6.83 3.82
N GLY A 169 -36.14 7.54 3.90
CA GLY A 169 -37.37 7.10 4.55
C GLY A 169 -37.47 7.37 6.06
N LEU A 170 -36.40 7.89 6.70
CA LEU A 170 -36.42 8.37 8.10
C LEU A 170 -36.37 9.90 8.21
N GLY A 171 -35.85 10.61 7.20
CA GLY A 171 -35.66 12.06 7.23
C GLY A 171 -34.36 12.48 7.94
N PRO A 172 -34.24 13.75 8.38
CA PRO A 172 -33.03 14.26 8.99
C PRO A 172 -32.83 13.67 10.39
N VAL A 173 -31.65 13.10 10.62
CA VAL A 173 -31.24 12.54 11.91
C VAL A 173 -30.17 13.45 12.51
N GLU A 174 -30.49 14.09 13.64
CA GLU A 174 -29.54 14.86 14.44
C GLU A 174 -28.86 14.00 15.51
N TYR A 175 -27.56 14.21 15.73
CA TYR A 175 -26.81 13.49 16.74
C TYR A 175 -25.61 14.29 17.28
N PRO A 176 -25.12 14.00 18.51
CA PRO A 176 -23.95 14.67 19.06
C PRO A 176 -22.67 14.33 18.27
N ALA A 177 -21.81 15.33 18.01
CA ALA A 177 -20.56 15.11 17.27
C ALA A 177 -19.65 14.04 17.91
N THR A 178 -19.74 13.84 19.24
CA THR A 178 -19.02 12.79 19.98
C THR A 178 -19.35 11.38 19.51
N ARG A 179 -20.60 11.10 19.11
CA ARG A 179 -21.02 9.76 18.65
C ARG A 179 -20.33 9.34 17.36
N LEU A 180 -19.98 10.28 16.48
CA LEU A 180 -19.22 9.96 15.27
C LEU A 180 -17.85 9.39 15.63
N GLY A 181 -17.17 10.01 16.59
CA GLY A 181 -15.85 9.54 17.03
C GLY A 181 -15.91 8.18 17.74
N GLU A 182 -16.94 7.95 18.55
CA GLU A 182 -17.18 6.65 19.20
C GLU A 182 -17.49 5.55 18.18
N PHE A 183 -18.33 5.84 17.20
CA PHE A 183 -18.67 4.92 16.11
C PHE A 183 -17.43 4.52 15.30
N ILE A 184 -16.64 5.50 14.87
CA ILE A 184 -15.42 5.26 14.10
C ILE A 184 -14.44 4.37 14.92
N LYS A 185 -14.31 4.61 16.23
CA LYS A 185 -13.50 3.79 17.15
C LYS A 185 -14.03 2.37 17.31
N ALA A 186 -15.34 2.21 17.48
CA ALA A 186 -15.98 0.91 17.58
C ALA A 186 -15.75 0.08 16.30
N LEU A 187 -15.86 0.72 15.13
CA LEU A 187 -15.62 0.04 13.86
C LEU A 187 -14.15 -0.34 13.68
N HIS A 188 -13.22 0.54 14.02
CA HIS A 188 -11.79 0.21 14.02
C HIS A 188 -11.51 -1.03 14.88
N TYR A 189 -12.07 -1.06 16.11
CA TYR A 189 -11.90 -2.21 17.00
C TYR A 189 -12.52 -3.48 16.40
N ASP A 190 -13.72 -3.39 15.82
CA ASP A 190 -14.40 -4.52 15.19
C ASP A 190 -13.61 -5.06 13.99
N LEU A 191 -13.10 -4.22 13.08
CA LEU A 191 -12.40 -4.67 11.87
C LEU A 191 -11.00 -5.25 12.16
N PHE A 192 -10.30 -4.72 13.16
CA PHE A 192 -8.91 -5.10 13.47
C PHE A 192 -8.77 -5.97 14.72
N GLN A 193 -9.86 -6.55 15.19
CA GLN A 193 -9.80 -7.48 16.30
C GLN A 193 -8.98 -8.73 15.87
N PRO A 194 -7.92 -9.14 16.62
CA PRO A 194 -7.01 -10.21 16.19
C PRO A 194 -7.67 -11.56 15.89
N LYS A 195 -8.86 -11.82 16.43
CA LYS A 195 -9.61 -13.07 16.24
C LYS A 195 -10.45 -13.10 14.96
N ARG A 196 -10.58 -11.97 14.24
CA ARG A 196 -11.45 -11.90 13.07
C ARG A 196 -10.67 -12.24 11.79
N PRO A 197 -11.20 -13.13 10.93
CA PRO A 197 -10.58 -13.43 9.65
C PRO A 197 -10.33 -12.20 8.76
N VAL A 198 -11.22 -11.20 8.84
CA VAL A 198 -11.08 -9.94 8.09
C VAL A 198 -9.83 -9.16 8.48
N ALA A 199 -9.47 -9.15 9.78
CA ALA A 199 -8.27 -8.45 10.25
C ALA A 199 -7.01 -9.05 9.60
N GLN A 200 -6.93 -10.39 9.55
CA GLN A 200 -5.85 -11.11 8.90
C GLN A 200 -5.78 -10.80 7.40
N VAL A 201 -6.93 -10.70 6.72
CA VAL A 201 -6.98 -10.32 5.30
C VAL A 201 -6.47 -8.89 5.11
N LEU A 202 -6.96 -7.92 5.89
CA LEU A 202 -6.53 -6.52 5.81
C LEU A 202 -5.04 -6.36 6.06
N GLU A 203 -4.51 -7.03 7.09
CA GLU A 203 -3.08 -7.00 7.40
C GLU A 203 -2.26 -7.55 6.23
N ALA A 204 -2.62 -8.72 5.70
CA ALA A 204 -1.90 -9.36 4.62
C ALA A 204 -1.95 -8.59 3.29
N LEU A 205 -3.12 -8.03 2.93
CA LEU A 205 -3.28 -7.21 1.73
C LEU A 205 -2.44 -5.92 1.82
N SER A 206 -2.35 -5.33 3.02
CA SER A 206 -1.55 -4.12 3.19
C SER A 206 -0.04 -4.36 3.26
N GLY A 207 0.38 -5.57 3.66
CA GLY A 207 1.78 -5.85 3.95
C GLY A 207 2.36 -4.85 4.95
N ARG A 208 3.46 -4.18 4.58
CA ARG A 208 4.10 -3.11 5.37
C ARG A 208 3.64 -1.70 4.95
N ASN A 209 2.70 -1.58 4.01
CA ASN A 209 2.26 -0.30 3.47
C ASN A 209 1.04 0.25 4.23
N VAL A 210 1.34 1.07 5.24
CA VAL A 210 0.35 1.75 6.08
C VAL A 210 -0.63 2.62 5.28
N ARG A 211 -0.20 3.18 4.13
CA ARG A 211 -1.09 4.00 3.27
C ARG A 211 -2.18 3.14 2.67
N TYR A 212 -1.81 1.99 2.10
CA TYR A 212 -2.74 1.01 1.54
C TYR A 212 -3.78 0.57 2.58
N SER A 213 -3.33 0.35 3.82
CA SER A 213 -4.22 -0.08 4.89
C SER A 213 -5.24 0.98 5.32
N LEU A 214 -4.82 2.25 5.39
CA LEU A 214 -5.73 3.37 5.67
C LEU A 214 -6.71 3.60 4.54
N GLU A 215 -6.27 3.41 3.31
CA GLU A 215 -7.14 3.46 2.15
C GLU A 215 -8.20 2.36 2.24
N MET A 216 -7.83 1.11 2.51
CA MET A 216 -8.78 0.01 2.74
C MET A 216 -9.80 0.33 3.84
N PHE A 217 -9.35 0.85 4.98
CA PHE A 217 -10.25 1.24 6.08
C PHE A 217 -11.22 2.36 5.65
N THR A 218 -10.71 3.38 4.97
CA THR A 218 -11.51 4.51 4.47
C THR A 218 -12.53 4.04 3.43
N ARG A 219 -12.15 3.12 2.53
CA ARG A 219 -13.06 2.52 1.56
C ARG A 219 -14.17 1.73 2.23
N ILE A 220 -13.85 0.95 3.27
CA ILE A 220 -14.87 0.23 4.06
C ILE A 220 -15.86 1.21 4.68
N MET A 221 -15.38 2.31 5.27
CA MET A 221 -16.23 3.36 5.87
C MET A 221 -17.15 4.06 4.86
N GLN A 222 -16.63 4.37 3.67
CA GLN A 222 -17.33 5.13 2.64
C GLN A 222 -18.17 4.26 1.71
N SER A 223 -18.14 2.94 1.88
CA SER A 223 -18.72 2.03 0.93
C SER A 223 -20.25 2.08 0.94
N GLY A 224 -20.84 2.26 -0.25
CA GLY A 224 -22.28 2.06 -0.47
C GLY A 224 -22.74 0.60 -0.31
N HIS A 225 -21.84 -0.34 0.00
CA HIS A 225 -22.19 -1.72 0.36
C HIS A 225 -22.54 -1.87 1.86
N LEU A 226 -22.37 -0.82 2.67
CA LEU A 226 -22.85 -0.78 4.05
C LEU A 226 -24.32 -0.36 4.11
N ASP A 227 -25.10 -1.03 4.96
CA ASP A 227 -26.52 -0.69 5.15
C ASP A 227 -26.65 0.57 6.04
N GLU A 228 -27.04 1.69 5.42
CA GLU A 228 -27.26 2.98 6.09
C GLU A 228 -28.26 2.89 7.25
N ARG A 229 -29.27 2.02 7.18
CA ARG A 229 -30.24 1.84 8.28
C ARG A 229 -29.66 1.03 9.41
N ALA A 230 -28.89 -0.02 9.10
CA ALA A 230 -28.14 -0.76 10.11
C ALA A 230 -27.10 0.15 10.80
N LEU A 231 -26.46 1.03 10.04
CA LEU A 231 -25.57 2.06 10.58
C LEU A 231 -26.34 3.02 11.50
N THR A 232 -27.41 3.65 11.01
CA THR A 232 -28.23 4.63 11.74
C THR A 232 -28.82 4.04 13.02
N SER A 233 -29.42 2.85 12.96
CA SER A 233 -30.02 2.18 14.14
C SER A 233 -28.97 1.82 15.19
N THR A 234 -27.80 1.35 14.76
CA THR A 234 -26.68 1.07 15.69
C THR A 234 -26.04 2.33 16.22
N PHE A 235 -26.09 3.42 15.46
CA PHE A 235 -25.57 4.73 15.83
C PHE A 235 -26.49 5.44 16.85
N LEU A 236 -27.81 5.21 16.75
CA LEU A 236 -28.83 5.76 17.65
C LEU A 236 -29.03 4.92 18.91
N GLY A 237 -28.88 3.59 18.85
CA GLY A 237 -28.93 2.66 20.00
C GLY A 237 -27.55 2.27 20.56
N ALA A 238 -27.49 1.76 21.80
CA ALA A 238 -26.25 1.38 22.49
C ALA A 238 -25.62 0.05 21.99
N GLY A 239 -25.59 -0.19 20.68
CA GLY A 239 -25.10 -1.43 20.08
C GLY A 239 -23.69 -1.28 19.50
N ASN A 240 -22.88 -2.35 19.58
CA ASN A 240 -21.64 -2.44 18.81
C ASN A 240 -21.98 -2.78 17.35
N TYR A 241 -21.72 -1.84 16.43
CA TYR A 241 -21.82 -2.12 14.99
C TYR A 241 -20.69 -3.06 14.57
N SER A 242 -21.05 -4.21 14.01
CA SER A 242 -20.08 -5.16 13.48
C SER A 242 -20.28 -5.33 11.97
N ILE A 243 -19.23 -5.08 11.20
CA ILE A 243 -19.27 -5.33 9.76
C ILE A 243 -19.09 -6.82 9.52
N GLY A 244 -20.05 -7.45 8.86
CA GLY A 244 -19.94 -8.86 8.47
C GLY A 244 -18.76 -9.10 7.54
N GLU A 245 -18.09 -10.25 7.69
CA GLU A 245 -16.93 -10.64 6.87
C GLU A 245 -17.22 -10.54 5.36
N HIS A 246 -18.39 -11.02 4.91
CA HIS A 246 -18.78 -10.94 3.51
C HIS A 246 -18.89 -9.51 2.99
N THR A 247 -19.37 -8.58 3.82
CA THR A 247 -19.47 -7.16 3.45
C THR A 247 -18.10 -6.54 3.36
N ALA A 248 -17.22 -6.78 4.35
CA ALA A 248 -15.85 -6.28 4.30
C ALA A 248 -15.10 -6.80 3.07
N LEU A 249 -15.17 -8.10 2.79
CA LEU A 249 -14.55 -8.69 1.60
C LEU A 249 -15.10 -8.10 0.30
N ARG A 250 -16.43 -7.88 0.22
CA ARG A 250 -17.05 -7.24 -0.94
C ARG A 250 -16.47 -5.85 -1.19
N VAL A 251 -16.32 -5.04 -0.14
CA VAL A 251 -15.71 -3.71 -0.29
C VAL A 251 -14.25 -3.81 -0.73
N LEU A 252 -13.48 -4.73 -0.15
CA LEU A 252 -12.06 -4.90 -0.52
C LEU A 252 -11.88 -5.33 -1.96
N MET A 253 -12.81 -6.14 -2.48
CA MET A 253 -12.81 -6.57 -3.87
C MET A 253 -13.29 -5.47 -4.82
N ARG A 254 -14.40 -4.80 -4.51
CA ARG A 254 -15.09 -3.94 -5.49
C ARG A 254 -14.84 -2.45 -5.29
N THR A 255 -14.37 -2.05 -4.11
CA THR A 255 -14.23 -0.64 -3.71
C THR A 255 -15.54 0.14 -3.93
N ASP A 256 -15.53 1.12 -4.83
CA ASP A 256 -16.70 1.94 -5.19
C ASP A 256 -17.53 1.31 -6.32
N TYR A 257 -17.00 0.27 -6.97
CA TYR A 257 -17.66 -0.38 -8.09
C TYR A 257 -18.75 -1.36 -7.63
N ARG A 258 -19.67 -1.61 -8.55
CA ARG A 258 -20.80 -2.52 -8.35
C ARG A 258 -20.43 -3.98 -8.55
N PHE A 259 -19.51 -4.24 -9.48
CA PHE A 259 -18.99 -5.55 -9.82
C PHE A 259 -17.49 -5.58 -9.57
N PHE A 260 -16.97 -6.79 -9.38
CA PHE A 260 -15.53 -6.98 -9.26
C PHE A 260 -14.89 -6.89 -10.64
N GLU A 261 -13.70 -6.33 -10.68
CA GLU A 261 -12.83 -6.31 -11.85
C GLU A 261 -11.41 -6.45 -11.34
N ASP A 262 -10.61 -7.30 -11.99
CA ASP A 262 -9.31 -7.67 -11.43
C ASP A 262 -8.41 -6.44 -11.26
N ASN A 263 -8.44 -5.48 -12.19
CA ASN A 263 -7.62 -4.27 -12.15
C ASN A 263 -8.06 -3.22 -11.11
N HIS A 264 -9.17 -3.44 -10.41
CA HIS A 264 -9.71 -2.51 -9.43
C HIS A 264 -9.68 -3.09 -8.01
N GLY A 265 -9.28 -2.26 -7.04
CA GLY A 265 -9.30 -2.62 -5.62
C GLY A 265 -8.05 -3.32 -5.12
N PHE A 266 -8.20 -3.98 -3.97
CA PHE A 266 -7.07 -4.51 -3.18
C PHE A 266 -6.84 -6.01 -3.38
N VAL A 267 -7.76 -6.67 -4.08
CA VAL A 267 -7.83 -8.12 -4.24
C VAL A 267 -7.59 -8.48 -5.70
N THR A 268 -6.84 -9.56 -5.93
CA THR A 268 -6.51 -10.07 -7.27
C THR A 268 -7.25 -11.39 -7.54
N ASN A 269 -7.66 -11.61 -8.78
CA ASN A 269 -8.24 -12.87 -9.25
C ASN A 269 -7.14 -13.92 -9.49
N ILE A 270 -7.05 -14.94 -8.64
CA ILE A 270 -6.06 -16.02 -8.82
C ILE A 270 -6.52 -17.13 -9.78
N PHE A 271 -7.77 -17.06 -10.28
CA PHE A 271 -8.33 -18.02 -11.24
C PHE A 271 -8.22 -17.55 -12.69
N ASP A 272 -7.76 -16.32 -12.91
CA ASP A 272 -7.65 -15.71 -14.23
C ASP A 272 -6.22 -15.79 -14.77
N PHE A 273 -6.07 -15.54 -16.07
CA PHE A 273 -4.82 -15.70 -16.80
C PHE A 273 -4.79 -14.80 -18.03
N ARG A 274 -3.61 -14.50 -18.56
CA ARG A 274 -3.43 -13.61 -19.70
C ARG A 274 -3.27 -14.34 -21.02
N THR A 275 -2.36 -15.31 -21.10
CA THR A 275 -1.92 -15.86 -22.40
C THR A 275 -1.80 -17.39 -22.45
N THR A 276 -1.82 -18.09 -21.31
CA THR A 276 -1.68 -19.55 -21.33
C THR A 276 -2.89 -20.24 -21.95
N GLN A 277 -2.64 -21.27 -22.75
CA GLN A 277 -3.67 -22.13 -23.35
C GLN A 277 -3.89 -23.42 -22.55
N PHE A 278 -2.88 -23.87 -21.80
CA PHE A 278 -2.94 -25.09 -21.00
C PHE A 278 -3.34 -24.78 -19.56
N ALA A 279 -4.30 -25.54 -19.01
CA ALA A 279 -4.82 -25.46 -17.65
C ALA A 279 -4.95 -24.03 -17.10
N PRO A 280 -5.53 -23.10 -17.87
CA PRO A 280 -5.13 -21.71 -17.77
C PRO A 280 -5.60 -21.05 -16.47
N ASN A 281 -6.69 -21.53 -15.87
CA ASN A 281 -7.21 -21.05 -14.59
C ASN A 281 -6.36 -21.42 -13.36
N PHE A 282 -5.30 -22.23 -13.53
CA PHE A 282 -4.52 -22.76 -12.41
C PHE A 282 -3.10 -22.22 -12.31
N VAL A 283 -2.56 -21.59 -13.36
CA VAL A 283 -1.15 -21.14 -13.41
C VAL A 283 -0.77 -20.25 -12.22
N ARG A 284 -1.58 -19.22 -11.91
CA ARG A 284 -1.34 -18.32 -10.77
C ARG A 284 -1.39 -19.05 -9.43
N ALA A 285 -2.34 -19.97 -9.30
CA ALA A 285 -2.52 -20.74 -8.08
C ALA A 285 -1.35 -21.70 -7.83
N GLU A 286 -0.82 -22.33 -8.89
CA GLU A 286 0.35 -23.20 -8.80
C GLU A 286 1.62 -22.42 -8.43
N ILE A 287 1.85 -21.26 -9.07
CA ILE A 287 2.95 -20.34 -8.70
C ILE A 287 2.88 -19.99 -7.22
N ILE A 288 1.72 -19.51 -6.75
CA ILE A 288 1.53 -19.10 -5.36
C ILE A 288 1.72 -20.30 -4.43
N PHE A 289 1.13 -21.45 -4.75
CA PHE A 289 1.24 -22.65 -3.92
C PHE A 289 2.68 -23.13 -3.78
N ARG A 290 3.43 -23.20 -4.88
CA ARG A 290 4.82 -23.62 -4.88
C ARG A 290 5.66 -22.72 -3.96
N LEU A 291 5.52 -21.40 -4.09
CA LEU A 291 6.22 -20.45 -3.24
C LEU A 291 5.76 -20.50 -1.77
N VAL A 292 4.47 -20.76 -1.50
CA VAL A 292 3.97 -21.00 -0.14
C VAL A 292 4.58 -22.26 0.47
N SER A 293 4.75 -23.33 -0.31
CA SER A 293 5.33 -24.60 0.16
C SER A 293 6.81 -24.45 0.52
N LEU A 294 7.52 -23.57 -0.19
CA LEU A 294 8.96 -23.32 0.00
C LEU A 294 9.25 -22.14 0.94
N ARG A 295 8.23 -21.47 1.49
CA ARG A 295 8.40 -20.21 2.25
C ARG A 295 9.32 -20.29 3.48
N LYS A 296 9.56 -21.49 4.03
CA LYS A 296 10.42 -21.74 5.19
C LYS A 296 11.73 -22.44 4.84
N VAL A 297 11.95 -22.69 3.55
CA VAL A 297 13.14 -23.36 3.04
C VAL A 297 14.15 -22.28 2.70
N GLN A 298 15.38 -22.43 3.16
CA GLN A 298 16.51 -21.68 2.63
C GLN A 298 16.97 -22.37 1.37
N GLY A 299 16.59 -21.83 0.21
CA GLY A 299 17.00 -22.34 -1.09
C GLY A 299 18.45 -21.98 -1.43
N ALA A 300 18.85 -22.25 -2.68
CA ALA A 300 20.19 -21.92 -3.20
C ALA A 300 20.54 -20.42 -3.12
N HIS A 301 19.54 -19.55 -2.96
CA HIS A 301 19.69 -18.11 -2.71
C HIS A 301 20.16 -17.75 -1.29
N GLY A 302 20.14 -18.68 -0.32
CA GLY A 302 20.52 -18.42 1.07
C GLY A 302 19.51 -17.59 1.89
N LEU A 303 18.55 -16.92 1.23
CA LEU A 303 17.45 -16.22 1.87
C LEU A 303 16.23 -17.13 2.03
N GLU A 304 15.62 -17.12 3.22
CA GLU A 304 14.44 -17.94 3.53
C GLU A 304 13.26 -17.58 2.60
N GLY A 305 12.70 -18.59 1.95
CA GLY A 305 11.50 -18.49 1.12
C GLY A 305 11.71 -17.91 -0.29
N PHE A 306 12.91 -17.45 -0.64
CA PHE A 306 13.24 -17.02 -2.00
C PHE A 306 13.59 -18.21 -2.89
N VAL A 307 13.05 -18.20 -4.11
CA VAL A 307 13.22 -19.22 -5.13
C VAL A 307 13.65 -18.54 -6.43
N TYR A 308 14.64 -19.11 -7.11
CA TYR A 308 15.03 -18.65 -8.44
C TYR A 308 13.86 -18.83 -9.41
N VAL A 309 13.60 -17.82 -10.22
CA VAL A 309 12.56 -17.89 -11.25
C VAL A 309 12.85 -19.01 -12.23
N SER A 310 14.12 -19.25 -12.58
CA SER A 310 14.53 -20.38 -13.41
C SER A 310 14.07 -21.74 -12.88
N ASP A 311 14.08 -21.94 -11.55
CA ASP A 311 13.70 -23.22 -10.94
C ASP A 311 12.18 -23.35 -10.86
N LEU A 312 11.49 -22.25 -10.54
CA LEU A 312 10.04 -22.19 -10.60
C LEU A 312 9.52 -22.46 -12.02
N LEU A 313 10.19 -21.93 -13.04
CA LEU A 313 9.83 -22.19 -14.43
C LEU A 313 9.99 -23.66 -14.80
N LYS A 314 11.11 -24.30 -14.41
CA LYS A 314 11.29 -25.74 -14.64
C LYS A 314 10.18 -26.57 -13.99
N ASP A 315 9.85 -26.27 -12.74
CA ASP A 315 8.78 -26.97 -12.00
C ASP A 315 7.42 -26.85 -12.72
N LEU A 316 7.13 -25.69 -13.30
CA LEU A 316 5.86 -25.41 -13.99
C LEU A 316 5.84 -25.94 -15.43
N GLU A 317 6.97 -25.91 -16.14
CA GLU A 317 7.14 -26.52 -17.46
C GLU A 317 6.94 -28.05 -17.39
N GLU A 318 7.43 -28.69 -16.33
CA GLU A 318 7.26 -30.13 -16.11
C GLU A 318 5.79 -30.56 -16.02
N ILE A 319 4.89 -29.68 -15.58
CA ILE A 319 3.44 -29.96 -15.51
C ILE A 319 2.67 -29.44 -16.72
N GLY A 320 3.34 -28.82 -17.70
CA GLY A 320 2.74 -28.39 -18.97
C GLY A 320 2.48 -26.89 -19.11
N PHE A 321 2.83 -26.06 -18.13
CA PHE A 321 2.71 -24.60 -18.29
C PHE A 321 3.85 -24.02 -19.14
N GLU A 322 3.51 -23.14 -20.07
CA GLU A 322 4.49 -22.49 -20.92
C GLU A 322 5.37 -21.50 -20.13
N ARG A 323 6.67 -21.50 -20.44
CA ARG A 323 7.67 -20.62 -19.80
C ARG A 323 7.32 -19.13 -19.91
N GLU A 324 7.03 -18.66 -21.11
CA GLU A 324 6.76 -17.24 -21.37
C GLU A 324 5.48 -16.79 -20.66
N ALA A 325 4.41 -17.60 -20.73
CA ALA A 325 3.19 -17.35 -20.00
C ALA A 325 3.41 -17.33 -18.47
N THR A 326 4.23 -18.25 -17.95
CA THR A 326 4.56 -18.31 -16.52
C THR A 326 5.32 -17.06 -16.06
N ILE A 327 6.30 -16.58 -16.83
CA ILE A 327 7.02 -15.32 -16.52
C ILE A 327 6.05 -14.12 -16.50
N LEU A 328 5.11 -14.07 -17.46
CA LEU A 328 4.10 -13.01 -17.51
C LEU A 328 3.22 -13.01 -16.27
N GLU A 329 2.80 -14.18 -15.80
CA GLU A 329 1.98 -14.32 -14.60
C GLU A 329 2.77 -14.04 -13.32
N ILE A 330 4.05 -14.43 -13.22
CA ILE A 330 4.93 -14.05 -12.10
C ILE A 330 5.03 -12.53 -12.00
N ASN A 331 5.30 -11.86 -13.12
CA ASN A 331 5.40 -10.40 -13.17
C ASN A 331 4.08 -9.71 -12.85
N TYR A 332 2.96 -10.28 -13.28
CA TYR A 332 1.66 -9.80 -12.88
C TYR A 332 1.44 -9.91 -11.37
N LEU A 333 1.75 -11.07 -10.77
CA LEU A 333 1.61 -11.28 -9.33
C LEU A 333 2.54 -10.38 -8.51
N LEU A 334 3.74 -10.07 -9.02
CA LEU A 334 4.65 -9.06 -8.44
C LEU A 334 4.02 -7.66 -8.50
N GLN A 335 3.53 -7.24 -9.67
CA GLN A 335 2.87 -5.94 -9.86
C GLN A 335 1.67 -5.78 -8.92
N ARG A 336 0.91 -6.86 -8.69
CA ARG A 336 -0.25 -6.88 -7.78
C ARG A 336 0.11 -7.07 -6.31
N GLY A 337 1.40 -7.22 -5.98
CA GLY A 337 1.88 -7.36 -4.61
C GLY A 337 1.53 -8.70 -3.94
N LEU A 338 1.29 -9.75 -4.74
CA LEU A 338 1.10 -11.12 -4.25
C LEU A 338 2.44 -11.83 -4.05
N LEU A 339 3.48 -11.40 -4.77
CA LEU A 339 4.87 -11.86 -4.65
C LEU A 339 5.79 -10.69 -4.27
N GLU A 340 6.98 -10.99 -3.77
CA GLU A 340 8.08 -10.05 -3.57
C GLU A 340 9.30 -10.52 -4.39
N SER A 341 9.93 -9.60 -5.12
CA SER A 341 11.21 -9.84 -5.79
C SER A 341 12.38 -9.50 -4.86
N GLU A 342 13.53 -10.14 -5.08
CA GLU A 342 14.78 -9.72 -4.43
C GLU A 342 15.26 -8.37 -4.99
N GLU A 343 15.11 -8.20 -6.30
CA GLU A 343 15.41 -6.95 -7.00
C GLU A 343 14.22 -5.99 -6.85
N LEU A 344 14.31 -5.08 -5.88
CA LEU A 344 13.27 -4.08 -5.59
C LEU A 344 13.38 -2.83 -6.49
N ASN A 345 13.76 -3.02 -7.75
CA ASN A 345 13.89 -1.97 -8.77
C ASN A 345 12.56 -1.65 -9.47
N GLY A 346 11.54 -2.50 -9.32
CA GLY A 346 10.24 -2.33 -9.99
C GLY A 346 10.27 -2.70 -11.46
N GLU A 347 11.40 -3.23 -11.95
CA GLU A 347 11.52 -3.79 -13.29
C GLU A 347 10.90 -5.19 -13.33
N PRO A 348 10.41 -5.64 -14.49
CA PRO A 348 9.98 -7.02 -14.67
C PRO A 348 11.13 -7.98 -14.35
N VAL A 349 10.82 -8.99 -13.57
CA VAL A 349 11.77 -10.04 -13.21
C VAL A 349 11.98 -10.98 -14.40
N THR A 350 13.25 -11.31 -14.65
CA THR A 350 13.71 -12.30 -15.63
C THR A 350 13.95 -13.66 -14.97
N ASP A 351 14.36 -14.65 -15.76
CA ASP A 351 14.66 -16.01 -15.26
C ASP A 351 15.84 -16.09 -14.29
N THR A 352 16.74 -15.11 -14.30
CA THR A 352 17.85 -14.99 -13.36
C THR A 352 17.46 -14.43 -12.00
N GLY A 353 16.27 -13.83 -11.87
CA GLY A 353 15.83 -13.20 -10.63
C GLY A 353 15.29 -14.18 -9.60
N ALA A 354 15.07 -13.68 -8.39
CA ALA A 354 14.48 -14.42 -7.28
C ALA A 354 13.13 -13.85 -6.86
N VAL A 355 12.19 -14.73 -6.54
CA VAL A 355 10.88 -14.35 -6.01
C VAL A 355 10.51 -15.17 -4.79
N LYS A 356 9.67 -14.58 -3.92
CA LYS A 356 9.00 -15.28 -2.82
C LYS A 356 7.54 -14.86 -2.73
N VAL A 357 6.74 -15.64 -2.01
CA VAL A 357 5.34 -15.28 -1.75
C VAL A 357 5.24 -14.14 -0.73
N HIS A 358 4.42 -13.13 -1.03
CA HIS A 358 4.02 -12.10 -0.06
C HIS A 358 2.85 -12.60 0.81
N ALA A 359 2.63 -11.98 1.98
CA ALA A 359 1.48 -12.28 2.82
C ALA A 359 0.14 -12.19 2.06
N SER A 360 0.02 -11.22 1.15
CA SER A 360 -1.13 -11.08 0.26
C SER A 360 -1.36 -12.33 -0.58
N GLY A 361 -0.34 -12.85 -1.28
CA GLY A 361 -0.45 -14.08 -2.08
C GLY A 361 -0.90 -15.28 -1.24
N TRP A 362 -0.33 -15.43 -0.04
CA TRP A 362 -0.75 -16.49 0.88
C TRP A 362 -2.23 -16.36 1.30
N VAL A 363 -2.72 -15.16 1.61
CA VAL A 363 -4.13 -14.94 1.99
C VAL A 363 -5.08 -15.17 0.82
N HIS A 364 -4.72 -14.75 -0.40
CA HIS A 364 -5.53 -15.02 -1.59
C HIS A 364 -5.78 -16.51 -1.77
N PHE A 365 -4.71 -17.31 -1.72
CA PHE A 365 -4.80 -18.76 -1.88
C PHE A 365 -5.42 -19.46 -0.66
N SER A 366 -5.04 -19.06 0.56
CA SER A 366 -5.35 -19.84 1.78
C SER A 366 -6.67 -19.45 2.43
N ILE A 367 -7.12 -18.20 2.26
CA ILE A 367 -8.32 -17.66 2.91
C ILE A 367 -9.37 -17.27 1.88
N LEU A 368 -9.03 -16.41 0.90
CA LEU A 368 -10.01 -15.85 -0.04
C LEU A 368 -10.59 -16.91 -0.97
N ALA A 369 -9.76 -17.82 -1.50
CA ALA A 369 -10.24 -18.97 -2.29
C ALA A 369 -11.27 -19.84 -1.54
N SER A 370 -11.26 -19.78 -0.20
CA SER A 370 -12.22 -20.47 0.67
C SER A 370 -13.44 -19.60 1.05
N ARG A 371 -13.77 -18.55 0.27
CA ARG A 371 -14.90 -17.64 0.53
C ARG A 371 -15.80 -17.48 -0.69
N ILE A 372 -17.10 -17.70 -0.49
CA ILE A 372 -18.11 -17.61 -1.54
C ILE A 372 -18.13 -16.22 -2.22
N GLU A 373 -17.96 -15.13 -1.46
CA GLU A 373 -17.94 -13.78 -2.05
C GLU A 373 -16.76 -13.61 -3.02
N TYR A 374 -15.60 -14.18 -2.71
CA TYR A 374 -14.43 -14.14 -3.59
C TYR A 374 -14.62 -15.01 -4.83
N VAL A 375 -14.99 -16.27 -4.64
CA VAL A 375 -15.21 -17.25 -5.72
C VAL A 375 -16.24 -16.74 -6.72
N THR A 376 -17.40 -16.27 -6.24
CA THR A 376 -18.49 -15.82 -7.12
C THR A 376 -18.18 -14.52 -7.86
N SER A 377 -17.42 -13.63 -7.22
CA SER A 377 -16.98 -12.39 -7.87
C SER A 377 -15.92 -12.67 -8.93
N CYS A 378 -14.97 -13.57 -8.65
CA CYS A 378 -13.97 -13.99 -9.64
C CYS A 378 -14.61 -14.71 -10.82
N ALA A 379 -15.57 -15.62 -10.57
CA ALA A 379 -16.31 -16.33 -11.61
C ALA A 379 -17.03 -15.39 -12.62
N MET A 380 -17.32 -14.14 -12.23
CA MET A 380 -17.91 -13.15 -13.13
C MET A 380 -16.94 -12.63 -14.18
N VAL A 381 -15.65 -12.57 -13.85
CA VAL A 381 -14.60 -11.92 -14.67
C VAL A 381 -13.54 -12.89 -15.18
N THR A 382 -13.53 -14.13 -14.70
CA THR A 382 -12.68 -15.19 -15.21
C THR A 382 -13.18 -15.66 -16.58
N GLN A 383 -12.26 -15.91 -17.50
CA GLN A 383 -12.58 -16.55 -18.77
C GLN A 383 -13.12 -17.97 -18.53
N ILE A 384 -14.34 -18.23 -19.00
CA ILE A 384 -15.05 -19.50 -18.81
C ILE A 384 -15.30 -20.13 -20.19
N THR A 385 -14.87 -21.38 -20.36
CA THR A 385 -15.07 -22.14 -21.62
C THR A 385 -16.50 -22.65 -21.80
N ASP A 386 -17.23 -22.89 -20.71
CA ASP A 386 -18.63 -23.30 -20.70
C ASP A 386 -19.56 -22.09 -20.97
N ALA A 387 -19.97 -21.93 -22.22
CA ALA A 387 -20.79 -20.79 -22.67
C ALA A 387 -22.14 -20.67 -21.92
N ASP A 388 -22.78 -21.80 -21.63
CA ASP A 388 -24.06 -21.83 -20.90
C ASP A 388 -23.88 -21.37 -19.45
N PHE A 389 -22.79 -21.80 -18.79
CA PHE A 389 -22.47 -21.33 -17.45
C PHE A 389 -22.09 -19.84 -17.45
N ALA A 390 -21.29 -19.38 -18.40
CA ALA A 390 -20.92 -17.98 -18.54
C ALA A 390 -22.14 -17.07 -18.73
N GLN A 391 -23.05 -17.43 -19.64
CA GLN A 391 -24.27 -16.67 -19.92
C GLN A 391 -25.19 -16.63 -18.69
N ARG A 392 -25.41 -17.76 -18.01
CA ARG A 392 -26.22 -17.82 -16.79
C ARG A 392 -25.63 -16.97 -15.66
N THR A 393 -24.31 -16.98 -15.50
CA THR A 393 -23.60 -16.13 -14.52
C THR A 393 -23.83 -14.65 -14.83
N GLY A 394 -23.64 -14.25 -16.10
CA GLY A 394 -23.89 -12.88 -16.55
C GLY A 394 -25.34 -12.40 -16.31
N LEU A 395 -26.34 -13.22 -16.69
CA LEU A 395 -27.76 -12.90 -16.47
C LEU A 395 -28.10 -12.77 -14.97
N THR A 396 -27.51 -13.64 -14.14
CA THR A 396 -27.72 -13.63 -12.70
C THR A 396 -27.18 -12.35 -12.05
N TRP A 397 -25.99 -11.91 -12.46
CA TRP A 397 -25.40 -10.65 -12.00
C TRP A 397 -26.12 -9.42 -12.55
N ALA A 398 -26.57 -9.45 -13.82
CA ALA A 398 -27.38 -8.39 -14.41
C ALA A 398 -28.68 -8.16 -13.63
N GLY A 399 -29.37 -9.24 -13.24
CA GLY A 399 -30.58 -9.15 -12.41
C GLY A 399 -30.31 -8.65 -10.97
N ALA A 400 -29.07 -8.73 -10.49
CA ALA A 400 -28.65 -8.21 -9.20
C ALA A 400 -28.04 -6.80 -9.26
N ARG A 401 -27.99 -6.18 -10.45
CA ARG A 401 -27.34 -4.88 -10.67
C ARG A 401 -27.83 -3.84 -9.66
N HIS A 402 -29.13 -3.68 -9.43
CA HIS A 402 -29.63 -2.65 -8.52
C HIS A 402 -29.22 -2.85 -7.05
N LYS A 403 -29.04 -4.10 -6.61
CA LYS A 403 -28.68 -4.42 -5.22
C LYS A 403 -27.17 -4.40 -4.97
N GLY A 404 -26.36 -4.50 -6.03
CA GLY A 404 -24.90 -4.57 -5.93
C GLY A 404 -24.36 -5.85 -5.27
N HIS A 405 -25.22 -6.83 -5.00
CA HIS A 405 -24.85 -8.12 -4.41
C HIS A 405 -25.85 -9.22 -4.74
N LEU A 406 -25.37 -10.47 -4.71
CA LEU A 406 -26.19 -11.65 -4.92
C LEU A 406 -26.87 -12.12 -3.65
N ALA A 407 -28.10 -12.62 -3.78
CA ALA A 407 -28.72 -13.43 -2.74
C ALA A 407 -27.90 -14.71 -2.55
N ILE A 408 -27.77 -15.17 -1.31
CA ILE A 408 -26.88 -16.29 -0.97
C ILE A 408 -27.15 -17.56 -1.81
N ASN A 409 -28.41 -17.88 -2.12
CA ASN A 409 -28.75 -19.04 -2.95
C ASN A 409 -28.20 -18.91 -4.39
N LYS A 410 -28.29 -17.72 -4.99
CA LYS A 410 -27.74 -17.44 -6.32
C LYS A 410 -26.21 -17.44 -6.31
N ALA A 411 -25.60 -16.90 -5.25
CA ALA A 411 -24.15 -16.95 -5.05
C ALA A 411 -23.67 -18.42 -4.95
N MET A 412 -24.38 -19.26 -4.20
CA MET A 412 -24.07 -20.69 -4.09
C MET A 412 -24.19 -21.44 -5.42
N GLN A 413 -25.18 -21.10 -6.25
CA GLN A 413 -25.34 -21.68 -7.59
C GLN A 413 -24.17 -21.30 -8.51
N ILE A 414 -23.77 -20.03 -8.51
CA ILE A 414 -22.60 -19.58 -9.31
C ILE A 414 -21.32 -20.24 -8.79
N ALA A 415 -21.11 -20.31 -7.47
CA ALA A 415 -19.94 -20.95 -6.90
C ALA A 415 -19.85 -22.44 -7.27
N ALA A 416 -20.99 -23.16 -7.21
CA ALA A 416 -21.06 -24.56 -7.63
C ALA A 416 -20.75 -24.73 -9.12
N GLY A 417 -21.41 -23.96 -10.00
CA GLY A 417 -21.13 -24.04 -11.43
C GLY A 417 -19.69 -23.66 -11.79
N PHE A 418 -19.09 -22.70 -11.06
CA PHE A 418 -17.68 -22.36 -11.27
C PHE A 418 -16.74 -23.47 -10.79
N ASN A 419 -17.04 -24.11 -9.67
CA ASN A 419 -16.31 -25.29 -9.21
C ASN A 419 -16.40 -26.45 -10.22
N ASP A 420 -17.57 -26.68 -10.81
CA ASP A 420 -17.76 -27.71 -11.83
C ASP A 420 -16.97 -27.38 -13.11
N HIS A 421 -16.93 -26.10 -13.52
CA HIS A 421 -16.09 -25.64 -14.62
C HIS A 421 -14.60 -25.88 -14.32
N LEU A 422 -14.10 -25.46 -13.15
CA LEU A 422 -12.71 -25.69 -12.74
C LEU A 422 -12.38 -27.18 -12.67
N ALA A 423 -13.30 -28.03 -12.21
CA ALA A 423 -13.10 -29.48 -12.19
C ALA A 423 -12.93 -30.05 -13.61
N LYS A 424 -13.75 -29.61 -14.58
CA LYS A 424 -13.60 -30.02 -15.99
C LYS A 424 -12.28 -29.55 -16.59
N GLU A 425 -11.84 -28.32 -16.29
CA GLU A 425 -10.54 -27.81 -16.76
C GLU A 425 -9.38 -28.60 -16.11
N TYR A 426 -9.51 -28.98 -14.85
CA TYR A 426 -8.53 -29.84 -14.17
C TYR A 426 -8.48 -31.23 -14.82
N GLU A 427 -9.62 -31.86 -15.07
CA GLU A 427 -9.70 -33.16 -15.76
C GLU A 427 -9.07 -33.13 -17.16
N ARG A 428 -9.30 -32.06 -17.94
CA ARG A 428 -8.63 -31.87 -19.24
C ARG A 428 -7.12 -31.71 -19.09
N ALA A 429 -6.66 -31.01 -18.06
CA ALA A 429 -5.24 -30.83 -17.81
C ALA A 429 -4.54 -32.14 -17.38
N CYS A 430 -5.27 -33.07 -16.75
CA CYS A 430 -4.77 -34.41 -16.41
C CYS A 430 -4.41 -35.27 -17.65
N ASP A 431 -4.79 -34.87 -18.87
CA ASP A 431 -4.27 -35.50 -20.10
C ASP A 431 -2.74 -35.36 -20.20
N HIS A 432 -2.15 -34.35 -19.56
CA HIS A 432 -0.71 -34.22 -19.43
C HIS A 432 -0.18 -35.17 -18.33
N PRO A 433 0.76 -36.10 -18.64
CA PRO A 433 1.14 -37.19 -17.74
C PRO A 433 1.61 -36.79 -16.34
N GLN A 434 2.21 -35.60 -16.22
CA GLN A 434 2.76 -35.12 -14.95
C GLN A 434 1.81 -34.19 -14.18
N PHE A 435 0.68 -33.77 -14.78
CA PHE A 435 -0.17 -32.75 -14.18
C PHE A 435 -0.88 -33.25 -12.93
N ASP A 436 -1.55 -34.41 -12.99
CA ASP A 436 -2.29 -34.96 -11.84
C ASP A 436 -1.37 -35.24 -10.63
N GLU A 437 -0.17 -35.75 -10.90
CA GLU A 437 0.79 -36.09 -9.85
C GLU A 437 1.44 -34.85 -9.20
N LYS A 438 1.84 -33.86 -10.02
CA LYS A 438 2.69 -32.74 -9.58
C LYS A 438 1.97 -31.40 -9.42
N ALA A 439 0.79 -31.18 -10.02
CA ALA A 439 0.02 -29.92 -9.90
C ALA A 439 -0.77 -29.85 -8.57
N ILE A 440 -0.03 -29.89 -7.45
CA ILE A 440 -0.59 -29.95 -6.11
C ILE A 440 -1.36 -28.66 -5.79
N GLY A 441 -0.86 -27.49 -6.22
CA GLY A 441 -1.52 -26.21 -5.99
C GLY A 441 -2.90 -26.14 -6.64
N SER A 442 -3.00 -26.65 -7.86
CA SER A 442 -4.22 -26.76 -8.66
C SER A 442 -5.27 -27.63 -7.96
N ARG A 443 -4.87 -28.82 -7.49
CA ARG A 443 -5.74 -29.71 -6.72
C ARG A 443 -6.21 -29.08 -5.41
N VAL A 444 -5.28 -28.48 -4.65
CA VAL A 444 -5.60 -27.81 -3.38
C VAL A 444 -6.54 -26.62 -3.59
N LEU A 445 -6.40 -25.86 -4.68
CA LEU A 445 -7.32 -24.78 -5.02
C LEU A 445 -8.73 -25.31 -5.25
N LEU A 446 -8.88 -26.37 -6.06
CA LEU A 446 -10.17 -26.99 -6.35
C LEU A 446 -10.84 -27.50 -5.06
N GLU A 447 -10.09 -28.20 -4.20
CA GLU A 447 -10.58 -28.65 -2.90
C GLU A 447 -11.04 -27.49 -2.01
N ARG A 448 -10.32 -26.37 -2.02
CA ARG A 448 -10.68 -25.18 -1.23
C ARG A 448 -12.01 -24.59 -1.67
N VAL A 449 -12.23 -24.45 -2.97
CA VAL A 449 -13.49 -23.96 -3.53
C VAL A 449 -14.63 -24.92 -3.16
N ALA A 450 -14.45 -26.23 -3.36
CA ALA A 450 -15.43 -27.24 -2.99
C ALA A 450 -15.77 -27.22 -1.49
N ASN A 451 -14.75 -27.06 -0.63
CA ASN A 451 -14.94 -26.98 0.82
C ASN A 451 -15.65 -25.69 1.24
N ALA A 452 -15.40 -24.56 0.57
CA ALA A 452 -16.11 -23.31 0.82
C ALA A 452 -17.62 -23.47 0.57
N ILE A 453 -17.98 -24.13 -0.53
CA ILE A 453 -19.37 -24.45 -0.90
C ILE A 453 -20.00 -25.33 0.18
N LYS A 454 -19.36 -26.45 0.54
CA LYS A 454 -19.86 -27.37 1.59
C LYS A 454 -20.05 -26.67 2.94
N LEU A 455 -19.11 -25.81 3.34
CA LEU A 455 -19.18 -25.08 4.59
C LEU A 455 -20.38 -24.12 4.62
N GLU A 456 -20.62 -23.39 3.54
CA GLU A 456 -21.73 -22.44 3.48
C GLU A 456 -23.08 -23.15 3.38
N GLN A 457 -23.17 -24.30 2.71
CA GLN A 457 -24.37 -25.17 2.74
C GLN A 457 -24.72 -25.58 4.18
N ARG A 458 -23.74 -26.09 4.95
CA ARG A 458 -23.93 -26.45 6.36
C ARG A 458 -24.38 -25.25 7.22
N ARG A 459 -23.84 -24.05 6.95
CA ARG A 459 -24.26 -22.81 7.63
C ARG A 459 -25.72 -22.45 7.31
N GLN A 460 -26.15 -22.60 6.06
CA GLN A 460 -27.54 -22.37 5.69
C GLN A 460 -28.50 -23.36 6.37
N GLU A 461 -28.16 -24.64 6.40
CA GLU A 461 -28.96 -25.67 7.07
C GLU A 461 -29.12 -25.37 8.56
N ARG A 462 -28.02 -25.03 9.25
CA ARG A 462 -28.06 -24.62 10.66
C ARG A 462 -28.93 -23.39 10.88
N ARG A 463 -28.86 -22.38 10.01
CA ARG A 463 -29.73 -21.19 10.07
C ARG A 463 -31.20 -21.55 9.86
N ARG A 464 -31.52 -22.45 8.93
CA ARG A 464 -32.89 -22.94 8.70
C ARG A 464 -33.43 -23.72 9.90
N LEU A 465 -32.61 -24.59 10.49
CA LEU A 465 -32.95 -25.35 11.69
C LEU A 465 -33.20 -24.42 12.90
N LYS A 466 -32.35 -23.40 13.07
CA LYS A 466 -32.53 -22.39 14.14
C LYS A 466 -33.84 -21.61 13.97
N LYS A 467 -34.14 -21.13 12.75
CA LYS A 467 -35.42 -20.45 12.45
C LYS A 467 -36.65 -21.34 12.68
N ARG A 468 -36.55 -22.64 12.40
CA ARG A 468 -37.63 -23.60 12.68
C ARG A 468 -37.84 -23.86 14.17
N ARG A 469 -36.78 -23.74 14.98
CA ARG A 469 -36.84 -23.89 16.45
C ARG A 469 -37.29 -22.61 17.17
N GLU A 470 -37.11 -21.44 16.56
CA GLU A 470 -37.56 -20.15 17.11
C GLU A 470 -38.96 -19.74 16.63
N GLY A 471 -39.50 -20.43 15.60
CA GLY A 471 -40.85 -20.24 15.07
C GLY A 471 -41.88 -21.29 15.53
N ASN A 472 -41.47 -22.25 16.36
CA ASN A 472 -42.30 -23.09 17.20
C ASN A 472 -42.10 -22.64 18.65
#